data_AF-A0A7C4WTE2-F1
#
_entry.id   AF-A0A7C4WTE2-F1
#
_cell.length_a   1.000
_cell.length_b   1.000
_cell.length_c   1.000
_cell.angle_alpha   90.00
_cell.angle_beta   90.00
_cell.angle_gamma   90.00
#
_symmetry.space_group_name_H-M   'P 1'
#
loop_
_entity.id
_entity.type
_entity.pdbx_description
1 polymer ?
#
loop_
_entity_poly.entity_id
_entity_poly.type
_entity_poly.pdbx_seq_one_letter_code
_entity_poly.pdbx_strand_id
1 'polypeptide(L)'
;MRGRNYRIPSGMPTVRKDFLPGAPNPKIAKFSVGNAKGNYDYKLQLVAKARCQIRHNALEAARIAANKKLAKIGEDKYFLQVKVYPHIIL
;
A
#
# COMPACT_ATOMS: atom_id res chain seq x y z
N MET A 1 -5.98 -9.12 15.93
CA MET A 1 -6.90 -7.97 15.68
C MET A 1 -7.43 -7.95 14.24
N ARG A 2 -8.72 -7.64 14.07
CA ARG A 2 -9.43 -7.63 12.77
C ARG A 2 -9.33 -6.27 12.08
N GLY A 3 -9.36 -6.25 10.74
CA GLY A 3 -9.29 -5.01 9.95
C GLY A 3 -10.43 -4.03 10.21
N ARG A 4 -11.62 -4.53 10.60
CA ARG A 4 -12.79 -3.69 10.89
C ARG A 4 -12.56 -2.68 12.03
N ASN A 5 -11.70 -3.02 12.99
CA ASN A 5 -11.46 -2.19 14.18
C ASN A 5 -10.69 -0.89 13.85
N TYR A 6 -9.99 -0.85 12.72
CA TYR A 6 -9.10 0.25 12.32
C TYR A 6 -9.49 0.85 10.96
N ARG A 7 -10.70 0.59 10.48
CA ARG A 7 -11.16 1.06 9.18
C ARG A 7 -11.49 2.56 9.21
N ILE A 8 -12.06 3.01 10.32
CA ILE A 8 -12.45 4.40 10.54
C ILE A 8 -11.31 5.06 11.34
N PRO A 9 -10.68 6.12 10.82
CA PRO A 9 -9.71 6.89 11.59
C PRO A 9 -10.39 7.47 12.83
N SER A 10 -9.82 7.25 14.01
CA SER A 10 -10.35 7.75 15.28
C SER A 10 -9.22 8.31 16.13
N GLY A 11 -9.46 9.44 16.79
CA GLY A 11 -8.48 10.10 17.65
C GLY A 11 -7.34 10.77 16.89
N MET A 12 -6.28 11.12 17.63
CA MET A 12 -5.10 11.80 17.09
C MET A 12 -4.18 10.81 16.36
N PRO A 13 -3.67 11.13 15.16
CA PRO A 13 -2.73 10.28 14.43
C PRO A 13 -1.38 10.14 15.16
N THR A 14 -1.02 8.91 15.50
CA THR A 14 0.29 8.53 16.05
C THR A 14 1.26 8.19 14.93
N VAL A 15 2.23 9.08 14.67
CA VAL A 15 3.19 8.93 13.56
C VAL A 15 4.65 8.98 13.98
N ARG A 16 4.95 9.61 15.12
CA ARG A 16 6.33 9.83 15.58
C ARG A 16 6.82 8.60 16.33
N LYS A 17 7.82 7.92 15.79
CA LYS A 17 8.42 6.73 16.40
C LYS A 17 9.19 7.03 17.69
N ASP A 18 9.73 8.25 17.81
CA ASP A 18 10.53 8.67 18.98
C ASP A 18 9.72 8.62 20.29
N PHE A 19 8.41 8.82 20.21
CA PHE A 19 7.51 8.79 21.37
C PHE A 19 6.84 7.42 21.58
N LEU A 20 7.08 6.45 20.69
CA LEU A 20 6.48 5.11 20.70
C LEU A 20 7.57 4.04 20.48
N PRO A 21 8.41 3.77 21.50
CA PRO A 21 9.42 2.72 21.41
C PRO A 21 8.76 1.36 21.17
N GLY A 22 9.34 0.57 20.26
CA GLY A 22 8.79 -0.74 19.87
C GLY A 22 7.72 -0.70 18.77
N ALA A 23 7.48 0.46 18.15
CA ALA A 23 6.57 0.55 17.00
C ALA A 23 6.99 -0.42 15.87
N PRO A 24 6.07 -1.28 15.39
CA PRO A 24 6.41 -2.31 14.40
C PRO A 24 6.74 -1.68 13.04
N ASN A 25 7.66 -2.32 12.31
CA ASN A 25 7.96 -1.92 10.94
C ASN A 25 6.83 -2.33 9.97
N PRO A 26 6.51 -1.51 8.96
CA PRO A 26 5.53 -1.88 7.95
C PRO A 26 5.91 -3.14 7.19
N LYS A 27 4.93 -4.03 7.00
CA LYS A 27 5.10 -5.28 6.22
C LYS A 27 5.36 -5.06 4.73
N ILE A 28 4.91 -3.94 4.17
CA ILE A 28 5.12 -3.62 2.76
C ILE A 28 6.60 -3.22 2.55
N ALA A 29 7.33 -4.05 1.81
CA ALA A 29 8.77 -3.83 1.58
C ALA A 29 9.06 -3.07 0.29
N LYS A 30 8.24 -3.25 -0.75
CA LYS A 30 8.43 -2.65 -2.07
C LYS A 30 7.17 -1.90 -2.48
N PHE A 31 7.33 -0.66 -2.93
CA PHE A 31 6.23 0.19 -3.38
C PHE A 31 6.08 0.23 -4.91
N SER A 32 7.08 -0.22 -5.65
CA SER A 32 7.06 -0.28 -7.11
C SER A 32 7.51 -1.66 -7.60
N VAL A 33 6.92 -2.12 -8.70
CA VAL A 33 7.27 -3.35 -9.42
C VAL A 33 7.12 -3.13 -10.92
N GLY A 34 7.93 -3.83 -11.71
CA GLY A 34 7.97 -3.72 -13.17
C GLY A 34 8.85 -2.57 -13.65
N ASN A 35 8.70 -2.19 -14.91
CA ASN A 35 9.60 -1.23 -15.56
C ASN A 35 9.10 0.22 -15.41
N ALA A 36 9.70 0.98 -14.49
CA ALA A 36 9.34 2.38 -14.26
C ALA A 36 9.64 3.32 -15.44
N LYS A 37 10.54 2.92 -16.35
CA LYS A 37 10.97 3.74 -17.50
C LYS A 37 10.23 3.39 -18.79
N GLY A 38 9.24 2.49 -18.73
CA GLY A 38 8.44 2.14 -19.90
C GLY A 38 7.61 3.33 -20.40
N ASN A 39 7.44 3.42 -21.72
CA ASN A 39 6.47 4.31 -22.33
C ASN A 39 5.14 3.56 -22.43
N TYR A 40 4.12 4.00 -21.68
CA TYR A 40 2.84 3.31 -21.57
C TYR A 40 1.70 4.18 -22.09
N ASP A 41 0.81 3.61 -22.89
CA ASP A 41 -0.33 4.35 -23.45
C ASP A 41 -1.44 4.61 -22.43
N TYR A 42 -1.54 3.75 -21.41
CA TYR A 42 -2.64 3.76 -20.45
C TYR A 42 -2.18 3.84 -19.00
N LYS A 43 -2.94 4.59 -18.19
CA LYS A 43 -2.74 4.73 -16.74
C LYS A 43 -4.01 4.35 -16.00
N LEU A 44 -3.92 3.33 -15.17
CA LEU A 44 -5.01 2.91 -14.29
C LEU A 44 -4.76 3.40 -12.87
N GLN A 45 -5.79 3.94 -12.21
CA GLN A 45 -5.70 4.43 -10.85
C GLN A 45 -6.81 3.84 -9.98
N LEU A 46 -6.44 3.26 -8.84
CA LEU A 46 -7.38 2.87 -7.81
C LEU A 46 -7.62 4.04 -6.87
N VAL A 47 -8.85 4.58 -6.89
CA VAL A 47 -9.24 5.75 -6.10
C VAL A 47 -10.20 5.33 -5.00
N ALA A 48 -9.93 5.78 -3.77
CA ALA A 48 -10.82 5.54 -2.64
C ALA A 48 -12.10 6.38 -2.78
N LYS A 49 -13.27 5.74 -2.63
CA LYS A 49 -14.58 6.43 -2.67
C LYS A 49 -15.04 6.98 -1.33
N ALA A 50 -14.37 6.59 -0.24
CA ALA A 50 -14.71 7.01 1.12
C ALA A 50 -13.44 7.16 1.95
N ARG A 51 -13.50 8.02 2.97
CA ARG A 51 -12.42 8.17 3.95
C ARG A 51 -12.29 6.88 4.76
N CYS A 52 -11.13 6.25 4.68
CA CYS A 52 -10.82 5.06 5.46
C CYS A 52 -9.33 4.99 5.75
N GLN A 53 -8.98 4.22 6.76
CA GLN A 53 -7.60 3.84 7.05
C GLN A 53 -7.35 2.41 6.54
N ILE A 54 -6.24 2.26 5.82
CA ILE A 54 -5.83 0.98 5.23
C ILE A 54 -4.61 0.47 5.99
N ARG A 55 -4.68 -0.78 6.45
CA ARG A 55 -3.58 -1.41 7.19
C ARG A 55 -2.45 -1.81 6.25
N HIS A 56 -1.21 -1.78 6.75
CA HIS A 56 -0.02 -2.23 6.00
C HIS A 56 -0.16 -3.66 5.45
N ASN A 57 -0.79 -4.58 6.19
CA ASN A 57 -1.07 -5.94 5.73
C ASN A 57 -1.98 -5.98 4.50
N ALA A 58 -2.99 -5.10 4.44
CA ALA A 58 -3.91 -5.03 3.31
C ALA A 58 -3.23 -4.41 2.09
N LEU A 59 -2.37 -3.40 2.28
CA LEU A 59 -1.56 -2.82 1.21
C LEU A 59 -0.64 -3.85 0.57
N GLU A 60 0.08 -4.64 1.38
CA GLU A 60 0.98 -5.68 0.85
C GLU A 60 0.20 -6.81 0.15
N ALA A 61 -0.92 -7.25 0.72
CA ALA A 61 -1.77 -8.26 0.10
C ALA A 61 -2.32 -7.78 -1.25
N ALA A 62 -2.80 -6.53 -1.33
CA ALA A 62 -3.29 -5.93 -2.56
C ALA A 62 -2.19 -5.81 -3.62
N ARG A 63 -0.98 -5.38 -3.22
CA ARG A 63 0.19 -5.30 -4.10
C ARG A 63 0.54 -6.68 -4.67
N ILE A 64 0.64 -7.71 -3.83
CA ILE A 64 0.94 -9.08 -4.27
C ILE A 64 -0.14 -9.60 -5.22
N ALA A 65 -1.42 -9.40 -4.90
CA ALA A 65 -2.53 -9.87 -5.73
C ALA A 65 -2.54 -9.20 -7.11
N ALA A 66 -2.36 -7.88 -7.15
CA ALA A 66 -2.24 -7.12 -8.40
C ALA A 66 -1.02 -7.58 -9.21
N ASN A 67 0.13 -7.72 -8.55
CA ASN A 67 1.36 -8.18 -9.19
C ASN A 67 1.22 -9.59 -9.78
N LYS A 68 0.59 -10.52 -9.06
CA LYS A 68 0.36 -11.90 -9.55
C LYS A 68 -0.51 -11.92 -10.82
N LYS A 69 -1.44 -10.98 -10.96
CA LYS A 69 -2.27 -10.87 -12.16
C LYS A 69 -1.49 -10.25 -13.33
N LEU A 70 -0.72 -9.20 -13.07
CA LEU A 70 0.08 -8.49 -14.07
C LEU A 70 1.34 -9.26 -14.51
N ALA A 71 1.95 -10.05 -13.63
CA ALA A 71 3.11 -10.88 -13.97
C ALA A 71 2.84 -11.83 -15.16
N LYS A 72 1.58 -12.18 -15.41
CA LYS A 72 1.18 -13.02 -16.55
C LYS A 72 1.47 -12.40 -17.93
N ILE A 73 1.56 -11.07 -18.03
CA ILE A 73 1.89 -10.38 -19.29
C ILE A 73 3.40 -10.11 -19.47
N GLY A 74 4.22 -10.42 -18.45
CA GLY A 74 5.67 -10.17 -18.41
C GLY A 74 6.02 -8.90 -17.61
N GLU A 75 7.11 -8.95 -16.85
CA GLU A 75 7.50 -7.90 -15.89
C GLU A 75 7.87 -6.56 -16.55
N ASP A 76 8.39 -6.59 -17.78
CA ASP A 76 8.76 -5.36 -18.51
C ASP A 76 7.56 -4.64 -19.15
N LYS A 77 6.40 -5.31 -19.23
CA LYS A 77 5.21 -4.79 -19.92
C LYS A 77 4.28 -3.97 -19.04
N TYR A 78 4.57 -3.83 -17.74
CA TYR A 78 3.77 -3.00 -16.84
C TYR A 78 4.61 -2.29 -15.79
N PHE A 79 4.03 -1.25 -15.22
CA PHE A 79 4.53 -0.60 -14.03
C PHE A 79 3.41 -0.52 -12.99
N LEU A 80 3.62 -1.16 -11.85
CA LEU A 80 2.70 -1.14 -10.71
C LEU A 80 3.33 -0.34 -9.57
N GLN A 81 2.61 0.65 -9.06
CA GLN A 81 3.06 1.46 -7.94
C GLN A 81 1.98 1.59 -6.86
N VAL A 82 2.34 1.26 -5.62
CA VAL A 82 1.59 1.61 -4.42
C VAL A 82 2.00 3.01 -4.01
N LYS A 83 1.09 3.98 -4.13
CA LYS A 83 1.40 5.39 -3.82
C LYS A 83 1.33 5.74 -2.33
N VAL A 84 0.62 4.94 -1.54
CA VAL A 84 0.29 5.28 -0.15
C VAL A 84 1.25 4.57 0.81
N TYR A 85 1.83 5.32 1.75
CA TYR A 85 2.67 4.76 2.82
C TYR A 85 1.87 4.67 4.14
N PRO A 86 1.98 3.56 4.91
CA PRO A 86 1.29 3.42 6.18
C PRO A 86 2.03 4.20 7.30
N HIS A 87 1.68 5.48 7.47
CA HIS A 87 2.30 6.35 8.48
C HIS A 87 1.78 6.14 9.91
N ILE A 88 0.52 5.73 10.04
CA ILE A 88 -0.15 5.63 11.34
C ILE A 88 0.27 4.34 12.04
N ILE A 89 0.79 4.47 13.25
CA ILE A 89 1.12 3.38 14.16
C ILE A 89 -0.18 2.94 14.85
N LEU A 90 -0.53 1.66 14.74
CA LEU A 90 -1.77 1.07 15.23
C LEU A 90 -1.60 0.24 16.49
#